data_AF-A0A962U803-F1
#
_entry.id   AF-A0A962U803-F1
#
_cell.length_a   1.000
_cell.length_b   1.000
_cell.length_c   1.000
_cell.angle_alpha   90.00
_cell.angle_beta   90.00
_cell.angle_gamma   90.00
#
_symmetry.space_group_name_H-M   'P 1'
#
loop_
_entity.id
_entity.type
_entity.pdbx_description
1 polymer ?
#
loop_
_entity_poly.entity_id
_entity_poly.type
_entity_poly.pdbx_seq_one_letter_code
_entity_poly.pdbx_strand_id
1 'polypeptide(L)'
;MNGARWYRWDDADLVVQIKVIPKASSDAFVGVQNDHMRVRITAPPVDGKANAHLIAWLAKLFGVAKSAVAIEAGELGRSKRLRIRTPQRLPDDIAPRAGR
;
A
#
# COMPACT_ATOMS: atom_id res chain seq x y z
N MET A 1 -17.80 13.83 11.75
CA MET A 1 -18.01 12.91 10.61
C MET A 1 -16.64 12.44 10.16
N ASN A 2 -16.17 11.31 10.69
CA ASN A 2 -14.79 10.86 10.46
C ASN A 2 -14.71 10.16 9.10
N GLY A 3 -14.28 10.92 8.09
CA GLY A 3 -13.86 10.40 6.79
C GLY A 3 -12.66 9.49 7.02
N ALA A 4 -12.94 8.20 7.18
CA ALA A 4 -11.88 7.24 7.35
C ALA A 4 -11.16 7.10 5.99
N ARG A 5 -9.88 7.47 6.02
CA ARG A 5 -9.03 7.55 4.85
C ARG A 5 -8.02 6.42 4.94
N TRP A 6 -8.04 5.54 3.94
CA TRP A 6 -7.05 4.49 3.72
C TRP A 6 -5.68 5.07 3.33
N TYR A 7 -5.55 6.39 3.16
CA TYR A 7 -4.29 7.10 3.00
C TYR A 7 -4.33 8.47 3.67
N ARG A 8 -3.16 8.98 4.03
CA ARG A 8 -2.97 10.37 4.45
C ARG A 8 -1.60 10.85 3.99
N TRP A 9 -1.53 12.13 3.66
CA TRP A 9 -0.26 12.81 3.47
C TRP A 9 0.23 13.31 4.81
N ASP A 10 1.52 13.10 5.08
CA ASP A 10 2.26 13.58 6.23
C ASP A 10 3.45 14.37 5.67
N ASP A 11 3.23 15.66 5.46
CA ASP A 11 4.14 16.53 4.71
C ASP A 11 4.42 15.96 3.29
N ALA A 12 5.66 15.67 2.93
CA ALA A 12 6.04 15.05 1.66
C ALA A 12 5.86 13.51 1.62
N ASP A 13 5.52 12.88 2.75
CA ASP A 13 5.38 11.44 2.85
C ASP A 13 3.92 11.00 2.72
N LEU A 14 3.71 9.85 2.08
CA LEU A 14 2.39 9.24 1.95
C LEU A 14 2.27 8.03 2.90
N VAL A 15 1.34 8.09 3.83
CA VAL A 15 1.01 6.97 4.73
C VAL A 15 -0.26 6.28 4.22
N VAL A 16 -0.16 5.00 3.88
CA VAL A 16 -1.26 4.18 3.38
C VAL A 16 -1.57 3.04 4.33
N GLN A 17 -2.85 2.72 4.46
CA GLN A 17 -3.35 1.54 5.14
C GLN A 17 -3.86 0.56 4.10
N ILE A 18 -3.21 -0.59 4.03
CA ILE A 18 -3.55 -1.61 3.03
C ILE A 18 -3.90 -2.92 3.71
N LYS A 19 -4.74 -3.71 3.04
CA LYS A 19 -5.05 -5.08 3.42
C LYS A 19 -4.51 -6.02 2.35
N VAL A 20 -3.49 -6.77 2.72
CA VAL A 20 -2.82 -7.73 1.86
C VAL A 20 -3.65 -9.00 1.74
N ILE A 21 -3.90 -9.42 0.50
CA ILE A 21 -4.55 -10.67 0.12
C ILE A 21 -3.47 -11.53 -0.55
N PRO A 22 -2.88 -12.49 0.18
CA PRO A 22 -1.84 -13.36 -0.34
C PRO A 22 -2.39 -14.40 -1.31
N LYS A 23 -1.50 -15.14 -1.99
CA LYS A 23 -1.84 -16.23 -2.94
C LYS A 23 -2.74 -15.78 -4.10
N ALA A 24 -2.54 -14.56 -4.57
CA ALA A 24 -3.23 -14.06 -5.75
C ALA A 24 -2.56 -14.56 -7.05
N SER A 25 -3.30 -14.55 -8.15
CA SER A 25 -2.76 -14.83 -9.48
C SER A 25 -1.89 -13.71 -10.05
N SER A 26 -2.01 -12.48 -9.53
CA SER A 26 -1.23 -11.32 -9.95
C SER A 26 -1.26 -10.22 -8.88
N ASP A 27 -0.27 -9.32 -8.89
CA ASP A 27 -0.16 -8.20 -7.96
C ASP A 27 -1.01 -7.01 -8.46
N ALA A 28 -2.02 -6.60 -7.71
CA ALA A 28 -2.86 -5.46 -8.09
C ALA A 28 -3.58 -4.82 -6.89
N PHE A 29 -4.00 -3.58 -7.08
CA PHE A 29 -5.08 -3.01 -6.27
C PHE A 29 -6.40 -3.64 -6.66
N VAL A 30 -7.22 -3.95 -5.66
CA VAL A 30 -8.55 -4.57 -5.85
C VAL A 30 -9.66 -3.58 -5.47
N GLY A 31 -9.31 -2.52 -4.74
CA GLY A 31 -10.25 -1.49 -4.27
C GLY A 31 -10.21 -1.32 -2.75
N VAL A 32 -10.95 -0.33 -2.26
CA VAL A 32 -10.97 0.06 -0.84
C VAL A 32 -12.12 -0.63 -0.12
N GLN A 33 -11.86 -1.20 1.05
CA GLN A 33 -12.89 -1.79 1.91
C GLN A 33 -12.56 -1.55 3.38
N ASN A 34 -13.53 -1.09 4.17
CA ASN A 34 -13.37 -0.84 5.61
C ASN A 34 -12.10 -0.03 5.91
N ASP A 35 -11.91 1.06 5.16
CA ASP A 35 -10.81 2.01 5.34
C ASP A 35 -9.41 1.45 5.07
N HIS A 36 -9.34 0.31 4.40
CA HIS A 36 -8.10 -0.29 3.94
C HIS A 36 -8.13 -0.50 2.42
N MET A 37 -7.04 -0.12 1.75
CA MET A 37 -6.85 -0.45 0.35
C MET A 37 -6.51 -1.93 0.21
N ARG A 38 -7.35 -2.71 -0.47
CA ARG A 38 -7.11 -4.14 -0.68
C ARG A 38 -6.06 -4.31 -1.79
N VAL A 39 -4.96 -4.94 -1.43
CA VAL A 39 -3.87 -5.27 -2.35
C VAL A 39 -3.77 -6.77 -2.41
N ARG A 40 -3.89 -7.32 -3.61
CA ARG A 40 -3.60 -8.73 -3.85
C ARG A 40 -2.14 -8.88 -4.23
N ILE A 41 -1.46 -9.87 -3.64
CA ILE A 41 -0.07 -10.20 -3.99
C ILE A 41 0.07 -11.68 -4.26
N THR A 42 0.96 -12.00 -5.19
CA THR A 42 1.33 -13.39 -5.53
C THR A 42 2.11 -14.07 -4.40
N ALA A 43 2.84 -13.29 -3.60
CA ALA A 43 3.65 -13.80 -2.52
C ALA A 43 2.82 -14.57 -1.45
N PRO A 44 3.37 -15.68 -0.91
CA PRO A 44 2.70 -16.44 0.13
C PRO A 44 2.67 -15.63 1.45
N PRO A 45 1.72 -15.90 2.36
CA PRO A 45 1.62 -15.23 3.67
C PRO A 45 2.64 -15.78 4.66
N VAL A 46 3.87 -16.05 4.19
CA VAL A 46 4.99 -16.42 5.04
C VAL A 46 5.67 -15.12 5.43
N ASP A 47 5.85 -14.93 6.74
CA ASP A 47 6.43 -13.74 7.31
C ASP A 47 7.76 -13.38 6.62
N GLY A 48 7.94 -12.09 6.32
CA GLY A 48 9.08 -11.58 5.54
C GLY A 48 8.93 -11.62 4.01
N LYS A 49 8.43 -12.71 3.41
CA LYS A 49 8.31 -12.81 1.93
C LYS A 49 7.21 -11.91 1.38
N ALA A 50 6.05 -11.89 2.04
CA ALA A 50 4.95 -10.99 1.69
C ALA A 50 5.36 -9.51 1.84
N ASN A 51 6.11 -9.19 2.90
CA ASN A 51 6.55 -7.83 3.20
C ASN A 51 7.55 -7.34 2.16
N ALA A 52 8.58 -8.13 1.86
CA ALA A 52 9.60 -7.78 0.88
C ALA A 52 9.00 -7.60 -0.52
N HIS A 53 8.09 -8.50 -0.93
CA HIS A 53 7.41 -8.41 -2.22
C HIS A 53 6.52 -7.16 -2.30
N LEU A 54 5.75 -6.90 -1.25
CA LEU A 54 4.89 -5.73 -1.17
C LEU A 54 5.70 -4.43 -1.24
N ILE A 55 6.79 -4.33 -0.46
CA ILE A 55 7.69 -3.18 -0.46
C ILE A 55 8.26 -2.96 -1.87
N ALA A 56 8.73 -4.02 -2.53
CA ALA A 56 9.28 -3.93 -3.87
C ALA A 56 8.22 -3.51 -4.91
N TRP A 57 7.02 -4.04 -4.81
CA TRP A 57 5.91 -3.70 -5.70
C TRP A 57 5.47 -2.24 -5.52
N LEU A 58 5.27 -1.80 -4.27
CA LEU A 58 4.93 -0.40 -3.96
C LEU A 58 6.06 0.55 -4.37
N ALA A 59 7.32 0.23 -4.08
CA ALA A 59 8.45 1.07 -4.47
C ALA A 59 8.46 1.34 -5.98
N LYS A 60 8.32 0.27 -6.79
CA LYS A 60 8.20 0.39 -8.25
C LYS A 60 6.97 1.21 -8.64
N LEU A 61 5.83 0.94 -8.02
CA LEU A 61 4.56 1.58 -8.30
C LEU A 61 4.56 3.09 -8.01
N PHE A 62 5.22 3.53 -6.93
CA PHE A 62 5.33 4.95 -6.56
C PHE A 62 6.60 5.63 -7.08
N GLY A 63 7.46 4.89 -7.79
CA GLY A 63 8.69 5.43 -8.38
C GLY A 63 9.75 5.79 -7.34
N VAL A 64 9.77 5.10 -6.20
CA VAL A 64 10.70 5.35 -5.10
C VAL A 64 11.61 4.15 -4.84
N ALA A 65 12.66 4.35 -4.05
CA ALA A 65 13.52 3.26 -3.59
C ALA A 65 12.78 2.35 -2.59
N LYS A 66 13.18 1.08 -2.49
CA LYS A 66 12.63 0.14 -1.48
C LYS A 66 12.82 0.66 -0.05
N SER A 67 13.93 1.33 0.23
CA SER A 67 14.24 1.97 1.51
C SER A 67 13.31 3.14 1.85
N ALA A 68 12.67 3.74 0.85
CA ALA A 68 11.68 4.80 1.06
C ALA A 68 10.31 4.25 1.46
N VAL A 69 10.09 2.93 1.38
CA VAL A 69 8.84 2.27 1.80
C VAL A 69 9.09 1.54 3.11
N ALA A 70 8.49 2.03 4.19
CA ALA A 70 8.60 1.46 5.52
C ALA A 70 7.24 0.96 6.02
N ILE A 71 7.22 -0.16 6.73
CA ILE A 71 6.00 -0.64 7.41
C ILE A 71 5.97 0.00 8.80
N GLU A 72 4.99 0.86 9.06
CA GLU A 72 4.80 1.50 10.38
C GLU A 72 4.05 0.59 11.36
N ALA A 73 3.16 -0.28 10.84
CA ALA A 73 2.38 -1.19 11.68
C ALA A 73 1.85 -2.40 10.88
N GLY A 74 1.55 -3.49 11.57
CA GLY A 74 0.88 -4.66 10.98
C GLY A 74 1.83 -5.63 10.27
N GLU A 75 3.10 -5.69 10.67
CA GLU A 75 4.09 -6.60 10.08
C GLU A 75 3.62 -8.06 10.14
N LEU A 76 3.07 -8.48 11.29
CA LEU A 76 2.53 -9.83 11.54
C LEU A 76 1.09 -10.04 11.02
N GLY A 77 0.46 -8.98 10.50
CA GLY A 77 -0.95 -8.98 10.11
C GLY A 77 -1.18 -8.90 8.60
N ARG A 78 -2.45 -9.15 8.20
CA ARG A 78 -2.92 -8.89 6.83
C ARG A 78 -3.18 -7.41 6.57
N SER A 79 -3.50 -6.64 7.61
CA SER A 79 -3.64 -5.20 7.53
C SER A 79 -2.29 -4.56 7.88
N LYS A 80 -1.76 -3.75 6.98
CA LYS A 80 -0.44 -3.12 7.10
C LYS A 80 -0.58 -1.62 6.91
N ARG A 81 0.12 -0.85 7.75
CA ARG A 81 0.31 0.58 7.55
C ARG A 81 1.71 0.78 6.98
N LEU A 82 1.80 1.43 5.82
CA LEU A 82 3.08 1.72 5.18
C LEU A 82 3.23 3.21 4.98
N ARG A 83 4.46 3.68 5.15
CA ARG A 83 4.90 5.03 4.86
C ARG A 83 5.79 5.00 3.63
N ILE A 84 5.49 5.86 2.68
CA ILE A 84 6.20 6.01 1.42
C ILE A 84 6.78 7.41 1.42
N ARG A 85 8.10 7.50 1.49
CA ARG A 85 8.80 8.79 1.50
C ARG A 85 8.85 9.38 0.10
N THR A 86 8.43 10.63 -0.04
CA THR A 86 8.49 11.40 -1.29
C THR A 86 8.09 10.59 -2.54
N PRO A 87 6.84 10.08 -2.63
CA PRO A 87 6.38 9.32 -3.78
C PRO A 87 6.50 10.15 -5.06
N GLN A 88 7.22 9.64 -6.06
CA GLN A 88 7.48 10.34 -7.31
C GLN A 88 6.31 10.23 -8.30
N ARG A 89 5.47 9.20 -8.15
CA ARG A 89 4.27 9.01 -8.95
C ARG A 89 3.13 8.43 -8.12
N LEU A 90 1.91 8.79 -8.50
CA LEU A 90 0.68 8.26 -7.93
C LEU A 90 -0.07 7.49 -9.04
N PRO A 91 -0.24 6.16 -8.90
CA PRO A 91 -1.12 5.36 -9.74
C PRO A 91 -2.56 5.89 -9.75
N ASP A 92 -3.22 5.75 -10.90
CA ASP A 92 -4.63 6.13 -11.08
C ASP A 92 -5.58 5.44 -10.09
N ASP A 93 -5.23 4.23 -9.64
CA ASP A 93 -6.00 3.46 -8.64
C ASP A 93 -6.02 4.11 -7.24
N ILE A 94 -5.09 5.04 -6.98
CA ILE A 94 -4.95 5.72 -5.68
C ILE A 94 -4.99 7.24 -5.77
N ALA A 95 -4.85 7.82 -6.96
CA ALA A 95 -5.21 9.20 -7.16
C ALA A 95 -6.69 9.37 -6.76
N PRO A 96 -7.06 10.34 -5.89
CA PRO A 96 -8.45 10.71 -5.79
C PRO A 96 -8.87 11.05 -7.22
N ARG A 97 -9.85 10.30 -7.77
CA ARG A 97 -10.42 10.61 -9.08
C ARG A 97 -10.89 12.07 -9.01
N ALA A 98 -10.04 12.98 -9.45
CA ALA A 98 -10.36 14.38 -9.56
C ALA A 98 -11.34 14.48 -10.71
N GLY A 99 -12.62 14.56 -10.35
CA GLY A 99 -13.69 14.96 -11.25
C GLY A 99 -14.15 13.87 -12.23
N ARG A 100 -15.43 13.53 -12.11
CA ARG A 100 -16.36 14.30 -12.93
C ARG A 100 -17.32 15.04 -12.02
#